data_AF-A0A1M7KCY0-F1
#
_entry.id   AF-A0A1M7KCY0-F1
#
_cell.length_a   1.000
_cell.length_b   1.000
_cell.length_c   1.000
_cell.angle_alpha   90.00
_cell.angle_beta   90.00
_cell.angle_gamma   90.00
#
_symmetry.space_group_name_H-M   'P 1'
#
loop_
_entity.id
_entity.type
_entity.pdbx_description
1 polymer ?
#
loop_
_entity_poly.entity_id
_entity_poly.type
_entity_poly.pdbx_seq_one_letter_code
_entity_poly.pdbx_strand_id
1 'polypeptide(L)' 'MKKIHILIATVAVMLFSSCYTTVHTAGNSGKVPPGQAKKMTGSKSAKPYAPGQQKKY' A
#
# COMPACT_ATOMS: atom_id res chain seq x y z
N MET A 1 -27.81 14.03 25.36
CA MET A 1 -26.46 13.43 25.43
C MET A 1 -26.26 12.30 24.40
N LYS A 2 -27.09 11.24 24.37
CA LYS A 2 -26.93 10.12 23.42
C LYS A 2 -26.90 10.54 21.94
N LYS A 3 -27.73 11.50 21.53
CA LYS A 3 -27.75 12.03 20.15
C LYS A 3 -26.46 12.79 19.76
N ILE A 4 -25.85 13.49 20.72
CA ILE A 4 -24.58 14.19 20.53
C ILE A 4 -23.43 13.19 20.34
N HIS A 5 -23.44 12.09 21.12
CA HIS A 5 -22.45 11.02 20.93
C HIS A 5 -22.58 10.32 19.57
N ILE A 6 -23.81 10.06 19.10
CA ILE A 6 -24.02 9.50 17.76
C ILE A 6 -23.50 10.44 16.66
N LEU A 7 -23.73 11.75 16.81
CA LEU A 7 -23.26 12.75 15.86
C LEU A 7 -21.73 12.82 15.82
N ILE A 8 -21.05 12.80 16.97
CA ILE A 8 -19.59 12.80 17.07
C ILE A 8 -18.99 11.52 16.46
N ALA A 9 -19.58 10.35 16.75
CA ALA A 9 -19.11 9.07 16.22
C ALA A 9 -19.19 9.01 14.68
N THR A 10 -20.25 9.57 14.10
CA THR A 10 -20.45 9.59 12.65
C THR A 10 -19.38 10.44 11.94
N VAL A 11 -19.08 11.62 12.49
CA VAL A 11 -18.03 12.50 11.95
C VAL A 11 -16.65 11.86 12.05
N ALA A 12 -16.36 11.18 13.17
CA ALA A 12 -15.09 10.49 13.36
C ALA A 12 -14.85 9.40 12.29
N VAL A 13 -15.85 8.54 12.02
CA VAL A 13 -15.73 7.47 11.02
C VAL A 13 -15.48 8.03 9.62
N MET A 14 -16.12 9.15 9.27
CA MET A 14 -15.96 9.78 7.96
C MET A 14 -14.53 10.29 7.72
N LEU A 15 -13.90 10.87 8.75
CA LEU A 15 -12.53 11.39 8.69
C LEU A 15 -11.48 10.29 8.48
N PHE A 16 -11.70 9.08 9.01
CA PHE A 16 -10.77 7.96 8.85
C PHE A 16 -10.96 7.17 7.54
N SER A 17 -12.04 7.41 6.78
CA SER A 17 -12.29 6.69 5.52
C SER A 17 -11.34 7.08 4.37
N SER A 18 -10.66 8.23 4.46
CA SER A 18 -9.78 8.75 3.40
C SER A 18 -8.38 8.11 3.38
N CYS A 19 -8.04 7.25 4.34
CA CYS A 19 -6.77 6.53 4.40
C CYS A 19 -6.74 5.31 3.47
N TYR A 20 -7.10 5.46 2.19
CA TYR A 20 -6.84 4.43 1.19
C TYR A 20 -5.44 4.65 0.58
N THR A 21 -4.52 3.73 0.88
CA THR A 21 -3.25 3.67 0.16
C THR A 21 -3.52 3.04 -1.20
N THR A 22 -3.71 3.84 -2.24
CA THR A 22 -3.72 3.36 -3.62
C THR A 22 -2.32 2.85 -3.95
N VAL A 23 -2.10 1.53 -3.81
CA VAL A 23 -0.91 0.89 -4.36
C VAL A 23 -1.06 0.93 -5.87
N HIS A 24 -0.54 1.98 -6.50
CA HIS A 24 -0.41 2.04 -7.96
C HIS A 24 0.47 0.85 -8.38
N THR A 25 -0.17 -0.25 -8.78
CA THR A 25 0.50 -1.36 -9.44
C THR A 25 0.86 -0.83 -10.82
N ALA A 26 2.14 -0.83 -11.16
CA ALA A 26 2.61 -0.32 -12.45
C ALA A 26 1.82 -0.99 -13.58
N GLY A 27 1.37 -0.17 -14.54
CA GLY A 27 0.24 -0.43 -15.42
C GLY A 27 0.19 -1.80 -16.11
N ASN A 28 -1.04 -2.27 -16.37
CA ASN A 28 -1.51 -3.38 -17.22
C ASN A 28 -0.77 -4.73 -17.19
N SER A 29 0.33 -4.89 -16.46
CA SER A 29 1.18 -6.07 -16.47
C SER A 29 0.96 -6.96 -15.25
N GLY A 30 0.24 -6.47 -14.23
CA GLY A 30 -0.02 -7.20 -12.98
C GLY A 30 1.23 -7.50 -12.15
N LYS A 31 2.40 -6.97 -12.54
CA LYS A 31 3.68 -7.22 -11.88
C LYS A 31 3.94 -6.12 -10.86
N VAL A 32 4.32 -6.50 -9.65
CA VAL A 32 4.78 -5.55 -8.62
C VAL A 32 6.10 -4.93 -9.10
N PRO A 33 6.18 -3.59 -9.28
CA PRO A 33 7.42 -2.96 -9.70
C PRO A 33 8.54 -3.23 -8.69
N PRO A 34 9.80 -3.36 -9.15
CA PRO A 34 10.95 -3.76 -8.32
C PRO A 34 11.14 -2.92 -7.06
N GLY A 35 10.83 -1.61 -7.13
CA GLY A 35 10.89 -0.72 -5.98
C GLY A 35 9.83 -1.03 -4.92
N GLN A 36 8.63 -1.44 -5.31
CA GLN A 36 7.58 -1.89 -4.40
C GLN A 36 7.92 -3.27 -3.82
N ALA A 37 8.41 -4.20 -4.64
CA ALA A 37 8.85 -5.51 -4.17
C ALA A 37 9.99 -5.41 -3.14
N LYS A 38 10.97 -4.52 -3.36
CA LYS A 38 12.00 -4.20 -2.36
C LYS A 38 11.38 -3.71 -1.04
N LYS A 39 10.44 -2.76 -1.09
CA LYS A 39 9.78 -2.21 0.10
C LYS A 39 8.98 -3.28 0.85
N MET A 40 8.22 -4.11 0.14
CA MET A 40 7.44 -5.19 0.74
C MET A 40 8.31 -6.26 1.39
N THR A 41 9.43 -6.62 0.77
CA THR A 41 10.33 -7.68 1.27
C THR A 41 11.33 -7.20 2.33
N GLY A 42 11.40 -5.89 2.59
CA GLY A 42 12.38 -5.31 3.52
C GLY A 42 13.84 -5.47 3.07
N SER A 43 14.09 -5.81 1.81
CA SER A 43 15.46 -6.04 1.34
C SER A 43 16.24 -4.73 1.21
N LYS A 44 17.54 -4.77 1.51
CA LYS A 44 18.42 -3.59 1.36
C LYS A 44 18.62 -3.18 -0.10
N SER A 45 18.43 -4.09 -1.06
CA SER A 45 18.69 -3.89 -2.49
C SER A 45 17.51 -4.31 -3.38
N ALA A 46 17.26 -3.51 -4.43
CA ALA A 46 16.27 -3.81 -5.47
C ALA A 46 16.84 -4.68 -6.60
N LYS A 47 18.16 -4.92 -6.63
CA LYS A 47 18.83 -5.73 -7.66
C LYS A 47 18.17 -7.10 -7.86
N PRO A 48 17.78 -7.86 -6.80
CA PRO A 48 17.12 -9.14 -6.98
C PRO A 48 15.77 -9.06 -7.68
N TYR A 49 15.11 -7.90 -7.68
CA TYR A 49 13.78 -7.70 -8.28
C TYR A 49 13.84 -7.04 -9.66
N ALA A 50 15.03 -6.62 -10.12
CA ALA A 50 15.17 -5.98 -11.42
C ALA A 50 14.90 -6.96 -12.57
N PRO A 51 14.29 -6.51 -13.69
CA PRO A 51 14.10 -7.33 -14.88
C PRO A 51 15.43 -7.87 -15.41
N GLY A 52 15.49 -9.15 -15.78
CA GLY A 52 16.70 -9.79 -16.32
C GLY A 52 17.75 -10.22 -15.31
N GLN A 53 17.53 -10.01 -14.00
CA GLN A 53 18.42 -10.53 -12.96
C GLN A 53 18.11 -12.00 -12.65
N GLN A 54 19.14 -12.85 -12.71
CA GLN A 54 19.03 -14.25 -12.35
C GLN A 54 18.89 -14.37 -10.83
N LYS A 55 17.76 -14.92 -10.39
CA LYS A 55 17.50 -15.17 -8.97
C LYS A 55 18.46 -16.27 -8.51
N LYS A 56 19.32 -15.95 -7.53
CA LYS A 56 20.10 -16.96 -6.82
C LYS A 56 19.18 -17.53 -5.73
N TYR A 57 18.71 -18.76 -5.92
CA TYR A 57 18.01 -19.55 -4.91
C TYR A 57 19.03 -20.41 -4.17
#